data_AF-A0A4Q3VMW2-F1
#
_entry.id   AF-A0A4Q3VMW2-F1
#
_cell.length_a   1.000
_cell.length_b   1.000
_cell.length_c   1.000
_cell.angle_alpha   90.00
_cell.angle_beta   90.00
_cell.angle_gamma   90.00
#
_symmetry.space_group_name_H-M   'P 1'
#
loop_
_entity.id
_entity.type
_entity.pdbx_description
1 polymer ?
#
loop_
_entity_poly.entity_id
_entity_poly.type
_entity_poly.pdbx_seq_one_letter_code
_entity_poly.pdbx_strand_id
1 'polypeptide(L)'
;GKDAREAVVIPVANEFSLRFRAWAEDNRRTVEKMTGGKIGYVHVPDTGGGGWREFNRYFYAQTDKQGLVVDDRFNHGGYVADYFVREMIKPVVYGSRTRYGKDWTIPSGIYGPKVMLANEMAGSGGDIFPHLFQIHKVGKVVGKRTWGAMISSYSFGLVDGGSVNSPDDAIYDPVKGEWVIEGYGTAPDIEVELDPYLWRQGRDAQLEAAIAQVMKELPKWKRPLQKRPEYPDKSKVKG
;
A
#
# COMPACT_ATOMS: atom_id res chain seq x y z
N GLY A 1 -12.10 -38.09 -21.75
CA GLY A 1 -11.79 -37.00 -22.70
C GLY A 1 -10.31 -37.04 -23.03
N LYS A 2 -9.88 -36.41 -24.13
CA LYS A 2 -8.49 -36.41 -24.62
C LYS A 2 -7.46 -35.92 -23.57
N ASP A 3 -7.93 -35.17 -22.57
CA ASP A 3 -7.14 -34.65 -21.43
C ASP A 3 -7.64 -35.13 -20.05
N ALA A 4 -8.28 -36.30 -19.97
CA ALA A 4 -8.69 -36.86 -18.69
C ALA A 4 -7.46 -37.27 -17.86
N ARG A 5 -7.40 -36.84 -16.60
CA ARG A 5 -6.37 -37.24 -15.65
C ARG A 5 -7.00 -37.74 -14.35
N GLU A 6 -6.43 -38.78 -13.78
CA GLU A 6 -6.68 -39.18 -12.39
C GLU A 6 -5.70 -38.44 -11.48
N ALA A 7 -6.21 -37.87 -10.39
CA ALA A 7 -5.40 -37.14 -9.42
C ALA A 7 -5.94 -37.34 -8.00
N VAL A 8 -5.02 -37.50 -7.05
CA VAL A 8 -5.34 -37.44 -5.62
C VAL A 8 -5.30 -35.98 -5.21
N VAL A 9 -6.39 -35.48 -4.62
CA VAL A 9 -6.51 -34.10 -4.16
C VAL A 9 -6.65 -34.07 -2.64
N ILE A 10 -6.09 -33.03 -2.02
CA ILE A 10 -6.32 -32.71 -0.62
C ILE A 10 -7.27 -31.51 -0.58
N PRO A 11 -8.55 -31.68 -0.18
CA PRO A 11 -9.48 -30.57 -0.11
C PRO A 11 -9.04 -29.59 0.99
N VAL A 12 -9.30 -28.30 0.76
CA VAL A 12 -9.17 -27.25 1.78
C VAL A 12 -10.55 -26.91 2.31
N ALA A 13 -10.65 -26.60 3.60
CA ALA A 13 -11.94 -26.23 4.22
C ALA A 13 -12.47 -24.88 3.71
N ASN A 14 -11.58 -23.98 3.28
CA ASN A 14 -11.90 -22.65 2.79
C ASN A 14 -10.83 -22.18 1.78
N GLU A 15 -11.27 -21.64 0.65
CA GLU A 15 -10.41 -21.14 -0.44
C GLU A 15 -10.25 -19.60 -0.46
N PHE A 16 -10.86 -18.87 0.48
CA PHE A 16 -10.86 -17.40 0.54
C PHE A 16 -9.44 -16.83 0.43
N SER A 17 -8.50 -17.30 1.26
CA SER A 17 -7.12 -16.81 1.24
C SER A 17 -6.40 -17.11 -0.09
N LEU A 18 -6.74 -18.21 -0.77
CA LEU A 18 -6.18 -18.54 -2.09
C LEU A 18 -6.72 -17.59 -3.16
N ARG A 19 -8.04 -17.36 -3.18
CA ARG A 19 -8.69 -16.42 -4.11
C ARG A 19 -8.21 -15.00 -3.90
N PHE A 20 -8.09 -14.59 -2.64
CA PHE A 20 -7.64 -13.26 -2.28
C PHE A 20 -6.19 -13.00 -2.71
N ARG A 21 -5.29 -13.96 -2.45
CA ARG A 21 -3.90 -13.86 -2.93
C ARG A 21 -3.82 -13.87 -4.45
N ALA A 22 -4.64 -14.68 -5.13
CA ALA A 22 -4.70 -14.68 -6.59
C ALA A 22 -5.10 -13.32 -7.14
N TRP A 23 -6.14 -12.70 -6.57
CA TRP A 23 -6.59 -11.35 -6.94
C TRP A 23 -5.50 -10.29 -6.75
N ALA A 24 -4.85 -10.25 -5.59
CA ALA A 24 -3.77 -9.30 -5.33
C ALA A 24 -2.58 -9.49 -6.31
N GLU A 25 -2.23 -10.73 -6.61
CA GLU A 25 -1.17 -11.05 -7.58
C GLU A 25 -1.56 -10.74 -9.04
N ASP A 26 -2.83 -10.89 -9.40
CA ASP A 26 -3.34 -10.47 -10.71
C ASP A 26 -3.28 -8.95 -10.88
N ASN A 27 -3.61 -8.20 -9.83
CA ASN A 27 -3.44 -6.74 -9.82
C ASN A 27 -1.96 -6.35 -9.95
N ARG A 28 -1.06 -7.02 -9.22
CA ARG A 28 0.38 -6.80 -9.34
C ARG A 28 0.88 -7.03 -10.76
N ARG A 29 0.48 -8.15 -11.39
CA ARG A 29 0.79 -8.46 -12.80
C ARG A 29 0.20 -7.42 -13.76
N THR A 30 -1.00 -6.92 -13.47
CA THR A 30 -1.66 -5.89 -14.28
C THR A 30 -0.88 -4.57 -14.24
N VAL A 31 -0.50 -4.10 -13.06
CA VAL A 31 0.36 -2.91 -12.89
C VAL A 31 1.69 -3.09 -13.60
N GLU A 32 2.33 -4.24 -13.45
CA GLU A 32 3.58 -4.57 -14.13
C GLU A 32 3.42 -4.51 -15.66
N LYS A 33 2.39 -5.15 -16.22
CA LYS A 33 2.10 -5.15 -17.66
C LYS A 33 1.81 -3.74 -18.19
N MET A 34 0.94 -2.98 -17.53
CA MET A 34 0.51 -1.67 -17.99
C MET A 34 1.60 -0.60 -17.90
N THR A 35 2.55 -0.76 -16.98
CA THR A 35 3.62 0.22 -16.76
C THR A 35 4.95 -0.18 -17.40
N GLY A 36 5.01 -1.33 -18.08
CA GLY A 36 6.25 -1.90 -18.59
C GLY A 36 7.24 -2.22 -17.48
N GLY A 37 6.74 -2.69 -16.33
CA GLY A 37 7.52 -3.07 -15.16
C GLY A 37 8.09 -1.92 -14.35
N LYS A 38 7.67 -0.66 -14.59
CA LYS A 38 8.20 0.53 -13.91
C LYS A 38 7.63 0.75 -12.52
N ILE A 39 6.38 0.34 -12.28
CA ILE A 39 5.65 0.62 -11.05
C ILE A 39 5.45 -0.68 -10.28
N GLY A 40 5.66 -0.64 -8.97
CA GLY A 40 5.35 -1.74 -8.06
C GLY A 40 3.90 -1.68 -7.59
N TYR A 41 3.42 -2.79 -7.04
CA TYR A 41 2.09 -2.87 -6.44
C TYR A 41 2.14 -3.63 -5.10
N VAL A 42 1.40 -3.13 -4.11
CA VAL A 42 1.23 -3.80 -2.82
C VAL A 42 -0.23 -3.67 -2.39
N HIS A 43 -0.85 -4.77 -2.00
CA HIS A 43 -2.16 -4.75 -1.33
C HIS A 43 -1.97 -4.87 0.18
N VAL A 44 -2.71 -4.04 0.93
CA VAL A 44 -2.68 -4.02 2.40
C VAL A 44 -4.08 -4.41 2.90
N PRO A 45 -4.31 -5.67 3.31
CA PRO A 45 -5.64 -6.18 3.69
C PRO A 45 -6.13 -5.73 5.07
N ASP A 46 -5.21 -5.33 5.93
CA ASP A 46 -5.45 -4.94 7.30
C ASP A 46 -4.31 -4.04 7.77
N THR A 47 -4.51 -3.27 8.83
CA THR A 47 -3.44 -2.52 9.49
C THR A 47 -2.88 -3.23 10.73
N GLY A 48 -3.18 -4.52 10.85
CA GLY A 48 -2.65 -5.42 11.85
C GLY A 48 -1.35 -6.09 11.42
N GLY A 49 -1.00 -7.18 12.11
CA GLY A 49 0.21 -7.94 11.80
C GLY A 49 0.18 -8.66 10.45
N GLY A 50 -1.02 -8.96 9.91
CA GLY A 50 -1.20 -9.61 8.62
C GLY A 50 -0.78 -8.69 7.49
N GLY A 51 -1.38 -7.51 7.42
CA GLY A 51 -1.06 -6.50 6.43
C GLY A 51 0.35 -5.98 6.54
N TRP A 52 0.93 -5.85 7.74
CA TRP A 52 2.34 -5.51 7.88
C TRP A 52 3.28 -6.54 7.22
N ARG A 53 2.99 -7.84 7.38
CA ARG A 53 3.78 -8.90 6.74
C ARG A 53 3.65 -8.86 5.21
N GLU A 54 2.44 -8.71 4.69
CA GLU A 54 2.20 -8.62 3.24
C GLU A 54 2.83 -7.36 2.65
N PHE A 55 2.72 -6.21 3.34
CA PHE A 55 3.39 -4.98 2.93
C PHE A 55 4.90 -5.16 2.81
N ASN A 56 5.57 -5.69 3.84
CA ASN A 56 7.01 -5.91 3.79
C ASN A 56 7.42 -6.86 2.67
N ARG A 57 6.67 -7.97 2.51
CA ARG A 57 6.92 -8.96 1.46
C ARG A 57 6.93 -8.32 0.08
N TYR A 58 5.92 -7.52 -0.25
CA TYR A 58 5.78 -6.96 -1.60
C TYR A 58 6.56 -5.66 -1.79
N PHE A 59 6.60 -4.78 -0.80
CA PHE A 59 7.32 -3.50 -0.89
C PHE A 59 8.81 -3.71 -1.12
N TYR A 60 9.45 -4.54 -0.29
CA TYR A 60 10.90 -4.75 -0.36
C TYR A 60 11.33 -5.69 -1.51
N ALA A 61 10.42 -6.50 -2.03
CA ALA A 61 10.67 -7.30 -3.24
C ALA A 61 10.70 -6.46 -4.55
N GLN A 62 10.29 -5.19 -4.48
CA GLN A 62 10.07 -4.31 -5.64
C GLN A 62 10.89 -3.01 -5.56
N THR A 63 12.03 -3.03 -4.87
CA THR A 63 12.86 -1.82 -4.65
C THR A 63 13.57 -1.32 -5.91
N ASP A 64 13.54 -2.08 -7.00
CA ASP A 64 13.99 -1.68 -8.33
C ASP A 64 12.94 -0.84 -9.10
N LYS A 65 11.70 -0.78 -8.61
CA LYS A 65 10.60 -0.02 -9.23
C LYS A 65 10.76 1.48 -9.01
N GLN A 66 10.25 2.25 -9.95
CA GLN A 66 10.36 3.71 -10.00
C GLN A 66 9.17 4.43 -9.37
N GLY A 67 8.19 3.70 -8.85
CA GLY A 67 7.00 4.22 -8.18
C GLY A 67 6.16 3.06 -7.65
N LEU A 68 5.09 3.37 -6.91
CA LEU A 68 4.30 2.35 -6.20
C LEU A 68 2.80 2.68 -6.25
N VAL A 69 1.98 1.66 -6.52
CA VAL A 69 0.56 1.66 -6.17
C VAL A 69 0.39 0.90 -4.85
N VAL A 70 -0.18 1.56 -3.85
CA VAL A 70 -0.56 0.96 -2.57
C VAL A 70 -2.06 0.76 -2.59
N ASP A 71 -2.53 -0.47 -2.44
CA ASP A 71 -3.95 -0.79 -2.53
C ASP A 71 -4.51 -1.09 -1.13
N ASP A 72 -5.24 -0.13 -0.58
CA ASP A 72 -5.89 -0.18 0.72
C ASP A 72 -7.38 -0.56 0.62
N ARG A 73 -7.85 -0.88 -0.59
CA ARG A 73 -9.24 -1.31 -0.79
C ARG A 73 -9.52 -2.57 0.03
N PHE A 74 -10.70 -2.61 0.63
CA PHE A 74 -11.15 -3.71 1.49
C PHE A 74 -10.31 -3.91 2.77
N ASN A 75 -9.52 -2.90 3.19
CA ASN A 75 -8.76 -2.97 4.43
C ASN A 75 -9.71 -2.95 5.64
N HIS A 76 -9.75 -4.05 6.39
CA HIS A 76 -10.68 -4.23 7.51
C HIS A 76 -10.17 -3.66 8.84
N GLY A 77 -9.12 -2.84 8.80
CA GLY A 77 -8.57 -2.15 9.95
C GLY A 77 -7.61 -2.99 10.79
N GLY A 78 -7.53 -2.67 12.08
CA GLY A 78 -6.50 -3.19 12.98
C GLY A 78 -5.98 -2.09 13.89
N TYR A 79 -4.76 -1.62 13.64
CA TYR A 79 -4.14 -0.56 14.42
C TYR A 79 -4.15 0.79 13.69
N VAL A 80 -3.94 1.86 14.45
CA VAL A 80 -3.52 3.17 13.92
C VAL A 80 -2.06 3.05 13.45
N ALA A 81 -1.88 2.50 12.26
CA ALA A 81 -0.60 2.05 11.76
C ALA A 81 0.17 3.13 11.01
N ASP A 82 0.88 3.98 11.75
CA ASP A 82 1.75 5.02 11.19
C ASP A 82 2.99 4.42 10.47
N TYR A 83 3.34 3.18 10.77
CA TYR A 83 4.57 2.54 10.32
C TYR A 83 4.61 2.32 8.80
N PHE A 84 3.48 2.03 8.13
CA PHE A 84 3.43 1.91 6.67
C PHE A 84 3.87 3.21 6.00
N VAL A 85 3.33 4.34 6.47
CA VAL A 85 3.68 5.67 5.99
C VAL A 85 5.15 5.98 6.28
N ARG A 86 5.61 5.71 7.51
CA ARG A 86 7.01 5.91 7.90
C ARG A 86 7.98 5.16 6.98
N GLU A 87 7.69 3.92 6.61
CA GLU A 87 8.51 3.17 5.64
C GLU A 87 8.56 3.85 4.27
N MET A 88 7.42 4.34 3.78
CA MET A 88 7.31 4.92 2.44
C MET A 88 7.97 6.31 2.29
N ILE A 89 8.21 7.02 3.40
CA ILE A 89 8.80 8.37 3.42
C ILE A 89 10.24 8.41 3.90
N LYS A 90 10.86 7.28 4.24
CA LYS A 90 12.28 7.26 4.65
C LYS A 90 13.12 7.95 3.57
N PRO A 91 14.02 8.89 3.91
CA PRO A 91 14.89 9.50 2.92
C PRO A 91 16.00 8.53 2.50
N VAL A 92 16.54 8.72 1.29
CA VAL A 92 17.83 8.12 0.94
C VAL A 92 18.91 8.84 1.72
N VAL A 93 19.73 8.09 2.45
CA VAL A 93 20.84 8.64 3.24
C VAL A 93 22.17 8.46 2.51
N TYR A 94 22.39 7.29 1.91
CA TYR A 94 23.62 6.98 1.19
C TYR A 94 23.36 6.25 -0.13
N GLY A 95 24.32 6.34 -1.04
CA GLY A 95 24.47 5.41 -2.16
C GLY A 95 25.62 4.44 -1.86
N SER A 96 25.45 3.17 -2.21
CA SER A 96 26.50 2.15 -2.09
C SER A 96 26.67 1.39 -3.40
N ARG A 97 27.87 0.87 -3.60
CA ARG A 97 28.27 0.19 -4.83
C ARG A 97 29.34 -0.86 -4.53
N THR A 98 29.22 -2.03 -5.17
CA THR A 98 30.33 -3.00 -5.25
C THR A 98 31.28 -2.70 -6.41
N ARG A 99 32.52 -3.18 -6.34
CA ARG A 99 33.53 -2.94 -7.39
C ARG A 99 33.02 -3.22 -8.82
N TYR A 100 32.18 -4.23 -9.02
CA TYR A 100 31.62 -4.62 -10.32
C TYR A 100 30.08 -4.75 -10.32
N GLY A 101 29.36 -3.88 -9.60
CA GLY A 101 27.89 -3.93 -9.53
C GLY A 101 27.18 -2.62 -9.86
N LYS A 102 25.84 -2.69 -9.84
CA LYS A 102 24.96 -1.52 -9.86
C LYS A 102 24.99 -0.82 -8.51
N ASP A 103 24.75 0.48 -8.52
CA ASP A 103 24.62 1.29 -7.31
C ASP A 103 23.22 1.04 -6.70
N TRP A 104 23.12 1.08 -5.37
CA TRP A 104 21.86 1.00 -4.64
C TRP A 104 21.79 2.06 -3.54
N THR A 105 20.56 2.38 -3.11
CA THR A 105 20.31 3.32 -2.03
C THR A 105 20.38 2.64 -0.68
N ILE A 106 20.75 3.41 0.34
CA ILE A 106 20.64 3.02 1.75
C ILE A 106 19.82 4.11 2.47
N PRO A 107 18.69 3.75 3.10
CA PRO A 107 18.03 2.44 3.05
C PRO A 107 17.60 2.04 1.62
N SER A 108 17.23 0.77 1.44
CA SER A 108 16.58 0.31 0.19
C SER A 108 15.10 0.67 0.25
N GLY A 109 14.47 0.98 -0.89
CA GLY A 109 13.06 1.38 -0.92
C GLY A 109 12.61 1.87 -2.29
N ILE A 110 11.33 2.22 -2.38
CA ILE A 110 10.74 2.82 -3.58
C ILE A 110 10.58 4.32 -3.35
N TYR A 111 11.46 5.11 -3.96
CA TYR A 111 11.55 6.57 -3.71
C TYR A 111 10.77 7.44 -4.69
N GLY A 112 10.19 6.83 -5.72
CA GLY A 112 9.37 7.52 -6.69
C GLY A 112 7.97 7.89 -6.19
N PRO A 113 7.14 8.43 -7.10
CA PRO A 113 5.76 8.78 -6.79
C PRO A 113 5.00 7.55 -6.34
N LYS A 114 4.05 7.79 -5.43
CA LYS A 114 3.19 6.76 -4.87
C LYS A 114 1.75 7.20 -5.01
N VAL A 115 0.86 6.26 -5.27
CA VAL A 115 -0.59 6.49 -5.30
C VAL A 115 -1.24 5.41 -4.48
N MET A 116 -2.21 5.79 -3.65
CA MET A 116 -2.99 4.86 -2.85
C MET A 116 -4.37 4.65 -3.49
N LEU A 117 -4.85 3.41 -3.49
CA LEU A 117 -6.25 3.08 -3.76
C LEU A 117 -6.97 2.93 -2.42
N ALA A 118 -8.16 3.51 -2.29
CA ALA A 118 -9.05 3.31 -1.14
C ALA A 118 -10.50 3.24 -1.61
N ASN A 119 -11.35 2.53 -0.87
CA ASN A 119 -12.77 2.42 -1.19
C ASN A 119 -13.63 2.36 0.08
N GLU A 120 -14.94 2.39 -0.12
CA GLU A 120 -15.99 2.36 0.91
C GLU A 120 -15.98 1.12 1.80
N MET A 121 -15.27 0.07 1.38
CA MET A 121 -15.12 -1.17 2.14
C MET A 121 -13.89 -1.17 3.06
N ALA A 122 -13.04 -0.15 2.97
CA ALA A 122 -11.94 0.07 3.91
C ALA A 122 -12.45 0.82 5.15
N GLY A 123 -12.04 0.41 6.34
CA GLY A 123 -12.54 0.97 7.60
C GLY A 123 -11.60 0.80 8.79
N SER A 124 -11.82 1.58 9.86
CA SER A 124 -10.97 1.63 11.05
C SER A 124 -9.52 1.94 10.68
N GLY A 125 -8.58 1.02 10.90
CA GLY A 125 -7.23 1.13 10.37
C GLY A 125 -7.17 1.51 8.87
N GLY A 126 -8.08 0.99 8.04
CA GLY A 126 -8.24 1.34 6.63
C GLY A 126 -8.86 2.72 6.37
N ASP A 127 -9.43 3.38 7.37
CA ASP A 127 -9.78 4.80 7.27
C ASP A 127 -8.56 5.71 7.57
N ILE A 128 -7.82 5.41 8.64
CA ILE A 128 -6.71 6.26 9.10
C ILE A 128 -5.47 6.12 8.22
N PHE A 129 -5.24 4.97 7.58
CA PHE A 129 -4.09 4.80 6.70
C PHE A 129 -4.08 5.78 5.49
N PRO A 130 -5.16 5.90 4.69
CA PRO A 130 -5.22 6.91 3.62
C PRO A 130 -5.17 8.34 4.17
N HIS A 131 -5.71 8.59 5.36
CA HIS A 131 -5.63 9.90 6.00
C HIS A 131 -4.19 10.30 6.31
N LEU A 132 -3.43 9.40 6.93
CA LEU A 132 -2.00 9.60 7.22
C LEU A 132 -1.19 9.71 5.92
N PHE A 133 -1.54 8.93 4.88
CA PHE A 133 -0.91 9.02 3.57
C PHE A 133 -1.04 10.42 2.95
N GLN A 134 -2.22 11.04 3.08
CA GLN A 134 -2.48 12.41 2.63
C GLN A 134 -1.75 13.46 3.48
N ILE A 135 -1.86 13.39 4.81
CA ILE A 135 -1.24 14.37 5.72
C ILE A 135 0.29 14.40 5.57
N HIS A 136 0.91 13.23 5.46
CA HIS A 136 2.35 13.11 5.24
C HIS A 136 2.78 13.34 3.79
N LYS A 137 1.84 13.69 2.90
CA LYS A 137 2.09 14.01 1.49
C LYS A 137 2.85 12.90 0.77
N VAL A 138 2.53 11.65 1.10
CA VAL A 138 3.17 10.48 0.48
C VAL A 138 2.79 10.39 -1.00
N GLY A 139 1.54 10.75 -1.31
CA GLY A 139 0.97 10.70 -2.65
C GLY A 139 -0.51 11.04 -2.66
N LYS A 140 -1.15 10.80 -3.81
CA LYS A 140 -2.60 10.95 -4.00
C LYS A 140 -3.36 9.69 -3.58
N VAL A 141 -4.56 9.84 -3.03
CA VAL A 141 -5.53 8.76 -2.82
C VAL A 141 -6.56 8.74 -3.97
N VAL A 142 -6.80 7.58 -4.55
CA VAL A 142 -7.71 7.36 -5.70
C VAL A 142 -8.78 6.34 -5.30
N GLY A 143 -10.03 6.55 -5.69
CA GLY A 143 -11.11 5.60 -5.47
C GLY A 143 -12.33 6.25 -4.82
N LYS A 144 -12.84 5.68 -3.73
CA LYS A 144 -14.03 6.17 -3.02
C LYS A 144 -13.72 6.48 -1.57
N ARG A 145 -14.59 7.29 -0.95
CA ARG A 145 -14.52 7.59 0.48
C ARG A 145 -14.61 6.29 1.28
N THR A 146 -13.77 6.15 2.30
CA THR A 146 -13.75 4.98 3.19
C THR A 146 -14.96 4.96 4.14
N TRP A 147 -15.12 3.91 4.93
CA TRP A 147 -16.31 3.63 5.74
C TRP A 147 -16.59 4.68 6.83
N GLY A 148 -15.55 5.16 7.51
CA GLY A 148 -15.66 6.20 8.56
C GLY A 148 -15.92 5.67 9.97
N ALA A 149 -15.24 4.60 10.37
CA ALA A 149 -15.38 4.01 11.70
C ALA A 149 -14.06 4.05 12.48
N MET A 150 -13.80 5.18 13.14
CA MET A 150 -12.56 5.52 13.82
C MET A 150 -12.66 5.64 15.34
N ILE A 151 -13.74 5.15 15.94
CA ILE A 151 -13.76 4.93 17.39
C ILE A 151 -13.25 3.53 17.71
N SER A 152 -12.08 3.46 18.33
CA SER A 152 -11.53 2.22 18.87
C SER A 152 -12.47 1.70 19.95
N SER A 153 -12.78 0.40 19.85
CA SER A 153 -13.72 -0.26 20.75
C SER A 153 -13.01 -1.25 21.66
N TYR A 154 -13.47 -1.36 22.90
CA TYR A 154 -12.98 -2.32 23.88
C TYR A 154 -14.04 -3.36 24.18
N SER A 155 -13.61 -4.61 24.33
CA SER A 155 -14.49 -5.76 24.54
C SER A 155 -14.53 -6.20 26.00
N PHE A 156 -15.74 -6.48 26.50
CA PHE A 156 -16.00 -6.96 27.86
C PHE A 156 -16.74 -8.30 27.80
N GLY A 157 -16.27 -9.29 28.56
CA GLY A 157 -16.91 -10.60 28.65
C GLY A 157 -18.12 -10.58 29.60
N LEU A 158 -19.14 -11.38 29.27
CA LEU A 158 -20.36 -11.55 30.06
C LEU A 158 -20.39 -12.91 30.77
N VAL A 159 -21.23 -13.04 31.81
CA VAL A 159 -21.32 -14.24 32.66
C VAL A 159 -21.82 -15.49 31.92
N ASP A 160 -22.52 -15.31 30.80
CA ASP A 160 -23.04 -16.38 29.93
C ASP A 160 -22.05 -16.80 28.83
N GLY A 161 -20.85 -16.21 28.81
CA GLY A 161 -19.84 -16.44 27.78
C GLY A 161 -19.98 -15.53 26.55
N GLY A 162 -20.96 -14.62 26.52
CA GLY A 162 -21.06 -13.57 25.52
C GLY A 162 -20.03 -12.46 25.71
N SER A 163 -20.03 -11.48 24.79
CA SER A 163 -19.19 -10.28 24.89
C SER A 163 -19.90 -9.03 24.38
N VAL A 164 -19.62 -7.89 25.00
CA VAL A 164 -20.02 -6.57 24.51
C VAL A 164 -18.80 -5.87 23.92
N ASN A 165 -18.95 -5.25 22.76
CA ASN A 165 -17.95 -4.34 22.19
C ASN A 165 -18.45 -2.89 22.36
N SER A 166 -17.69 -2.06 23.06
CA SER A 166 -18.07 -0.68 23.35
C SER A 166 -17.07 0.31 22.74
N PRO A 167 -17.51 1.25 21.89
CA PRO A 167 -16.66 2.34 21.40
C PRO A 167 -16.26 3.26 22.56
N ASP A 168 -14.96 3.59 22.69
CA ASP A 168 -14.44 4.32 23.86
C ASP A 168 -13.26 5.27 23.55
N ASP A 169 -12.53 5.07 22.45
CA ASP A 169 -11.34 5.86 22.12
C ASP A 169 -11.43 6.45 20.71
N ALA A 170 -11.78 7.75 20.65
CA ALA A 170 -11.97 8.51 19.43
C ALA A 170 -10.75 9.39 19.10
N ILE A 171 -10.39 9.46 17.82
CA ILE A 171 -9.23 10.22 17.34
C ILE A 171 -9.61 11.66 16.98
N TYR A 172 -8.77 12.62 17.37
CA TYR A 172 -8.90 14.04 17.02
C TYR A 172 -7.59 14.63 16.48
N ASP A 173 -7.69 15.72 15.71
CA ASP A 173 -6.57 16.55 15.30
C ASP A 173 -6.17 17.48 16.47
N PRO A 174 -4.96 17.34 17.05
CA PRO A 174 -4.57 18.12 18.22
C PRO A 174 -4.26 19.59 17.91
N VAL A 175 -4.03 19.94 16.63
CA VAL A 175 -3.73 21.31 16.20
C VAL A 175 -5.02 22.08 15.94
N LYS A 176 -6.00 21.43 15.30
CA LYS A 176 -7.30 22.06 15.00
C LYS A 176 -8.33 21.89 16.12
N GLY A 177 -8.17 20.89 16.98
CA GLY A 177 -9.16 20.54 18.00
C GLY A 177 -10.44 19.93 17.42
N GLU A 178 -10.33 19.21 16.30
CA GLU A 178 -11.47 18.66 15.57
C GLU A 178 -11.41 17.12 15.57
N TRP A 179 -12.57 16.46 15.73
CA TRP A 179 -12.67 15.02 15.49
C TRP A 179 -12.37 14.71 14.03
N VAL A 180 -11.65 13.62 13.79
CA VAL A 180 -11.26 13.23 12.43
C VAL A 180 -11.90 11.89 12.06
N ILE A 181 -12.34 11.78 10.80
CA ILE A 181 -12.75 10.55 10.12
C ILE A 181 -14.06 9.91 10.62
N GLU A 182 -14.31 9.81 11.92
CA GLU A 182 -15.50 9.15 12.47
C GLU A 182 -16.80 9.71 11.88
N GLY A 183 -17.69 8.82 11.45
CA GLY A 183 -18.98 9.16 10.83
C GLY A 183 -18.90 9.73 9.42
N TYR A 184 -17.70 9.86 8.84
CA TYR A 184 -17.50 10.38 7.48
C TYR A 184 -16.60 9.50 6.62
N GLY A 185 -15.42 9.10 7.11
CA GLY A 185 -14.37 8.42 6.37
C GLY A 185 -13.29 9.36 5.85
N THR A 186 -12.34 8.80 5.12
CA THR A 186 -11.28 9.54 4.43
C THR A 186 -11.67 9.72 2.98
N ALA A 187 -11.80 10.97 2.55
CA ALA A 187 -12.13 11.31 1.17
C ALA A 187 -10.91 11.09 0.25
N PRO A 188 -11.10 10.55 -0.97
CA PRO A 188 -10.03 10.42 -1.93
C PRO A 188 -9.65 11.79 -2.51
N ASP A 189 -8.42 11.94 -2.98
CA ASP A 189 -8.01 13.10 -3.78
C ASP A 189 -8.60 13.07 -5.19
N ILE A 190 -8.82 11.87 -5.73
CA ILE A 190 -9.38 11.62 -7.06
C ILE A 190 -10.49 10.58 -6.89
N GLU A 191 -11.73 11.04 -6.96
CA GLU A 191 -12.88 10.16 -6.86
C GLU A 191 -13.07 9.34 -8.14
N VAL A 192 -13.15 8.01 -8.00
CA VAL A 192 -13.33 7.06 -9.09
C VAL A 192 -14.23 5.93 -8.59
N GLU A 193 -15.35 5.74 -9.27
CA GLU A 193 -16.28 4.64 -9.00
C GLU A 193 -15.70 3.30 -9.45
N LEU A 194 -15.93 2.24 -8.66
CA LEU A 194 -15.67 0.87 -9.12
C LEU A 194 -16.82 0.41 -10.00
N ASP A 195 -16.81 0.84 -11.27
CA ASP A 195 -17.88 0.59 -12.23
C ASP A 195 -18.13 -0.93 -12.42
N PRO A 196 -19.32 -1.45 -12.04
CA PRO A 196 -19.64 -2.88 -12.17
C PRO A 196 -19.67 -3.38 -13.63
N TYR A 197 -20.01 -2.52 -14.59
CA TYR A 197 -20.00 -2.85 -16.01
C TYR A 197 -18.57 -3.04 -16.52
N LEU A 198 -17.65 -2.13 -16.17
CA LEU A 198 -16.23 -2.28 -16.49
C LEU A 198 -15.60 -3.47 -15.75
N TRP A 199 -15.94 -3.66 -14.47
CA TRP A 199 -15.46 -4.79 -13.68
C TRP A 199 -15.82 -6.13 -14.31
N ARG A 200 -17.06 -6.28 -14.79
CA ARG A 200 -17.51 -7.49 -15.50
C ARG A 200 -16.74 -7.74 -16.81
N GLN A 201 -16.15 -6.70 -17.40
CA GLN A 201 -15.29 -6.80 -18.57
C GLN A 201 -13.82 -7.06 -18.22
N GLY A 202 -13.50 -7.30 -16.94
CA GLY A 202 -12.14 -7.51 -16.46
C GLY A 202 -11.33 -6.21 -16.33
N ARG A 203 -12.01 -5.06 -16.22
CA ARG A 203 -11.37 -3.74 -16.07
C ARG A 203 -11.65 -3.16 -14.70
N ASP A 204 -10.57 -2.80 -14.00
CA ASP A 204 -10.63 -2.15 -12.70
C ASP A 204 -10.40 -0.64 -12.88
N ALA A 205 -11.49 0.13 -12.93
CA ALA A 205 -11.43 1.56 -13.19
C ALA A 205 -10.59 2.34 -12.15
N GLN A 206 -10.62 1.90 -10.88
CA GLN A 206 -9.84 2.52 -9.82
C GLN A 206 -8.35 2.22 -10.00
N LEU A 207 -7.99 0.95 -10.21
CA LEU A 207 -6.60 0.55 -10.44
C LEU A 207 -6.01 1.21 -11.69
N GLU A 208 -6.77 1.24 -12.79
CA GLU A 208 -6.38 1.93 -14.03
C GLU A 208 -6.12 3.42 -13.78
N ALA A 209 -6.98 4.10 -12.99
CA ALA A 209 -6.80 5.50 -12.63
C ALA A 209 -5.58 5.73 -11.73
N ALA A 210 -5.31 4.84 -10.76
CA ALA A 210 -4.11 4.93 -9.93
C ALA A 210 -2.82 4.73 -10.74
N ILE A 211 -2.82 3.76 -11.67
CA ILE A 211 -1.72 3.55 -12.62
C ILE A 211 -1.51 4.80 -13.47
N ALA A 212 -2.58 5.38 -14.02
CA ALA A 212 -2.49 6.60 -14.82
C ALA A 212 -1.92 7.77 -14.00
N GLN A 213 -2.36 7.94 -12.75
CA GLN A 213 -1.90 9.00 -11.87
C GLN A 213 -0.41 8.85 -11.51
N VAL A 214 0.04 7.66 -11.09
CA VAL A 214 1.45 7.47 -10.72
C VAL A 214 2.37 7.60 -11.94
N MET A 215 1.93 7.16 -13.12
CA MET A 215 2.66 7.33 -14.38
C MET A 215 2.71 8.78 -14.83
N LYS A 216 1.70 9.60 -14.53
CA LYS A 216 1.68 11.05 -14.79
C LYS A 216 2.68 11.80 -13.90
N GLU A 217 2.90 11.34 -12.67
CA GLU A 217 3.86 11.94 -11.74
C GLU A 217 5.30 11.51 -12.01
N LEU A 218 5.49 10.31 -12.56
CA LEU A 218 6.81 9.71 -12.75
C LEU A 218 7.83 10.57 -13.52
N PRO A 219 7.48 11.27 -14.64
CA PRO A 219 8.44 12.12 -15.35
C PRO A 219 8.91 13.34 -14.54
N LYS A 220 8.16 13.77 -13.52
CA LYS A 220 8.51 14.91 -12.66
C LYS A 220 9.47 14.53 -11.55
N TRP A 221 9.57 13.23 -11.25
CA TRP A 221 10.40 12.71 -10.18
C TRP A 221 11.86 12.61 -10.62
N LYS A 222 12.76 13.04 -9.72
CA LYS A 222 14.21 12.90 -9.90
C LYS A 222 14.69 11.71 -9.09
N ARG A 223 15.38 10.78 -9.74
CA ARG A 223 16.01 9.65 -9.08
C ARG A 223 16.98 10.13 -7.99
N PRO A 224 16.94 9.53 -6.77
CA PRO A 224 17.87 9.88 -5.69
C PRO A 224 19.32 9.58 -6.03
N LEU A 225 19.57 8.44 -6.68
CA LEU A 225 20.91 8.09 -7.18
C LEU A 225 21.20 8.92 -8.43
N GLN A 226 21.98 9.97 -8.21
CA GLN A 226 22.49 10.89 -9.23
C GLN A 226 23.86 10.43 -9.75
N LYS A 227 24.65 11.37 -10.27
CA LYS A 227 26.02 11.12 -10.74
C LYS A 227 26.93 10.73 -9.58
N ARG A 228 27.64 9.63 -9.78
CA ARG A 228 28.66 9.11 -8.89
C ARG A 228 29.84 10.10 -8.75
N PRO A 229 30.40 10.29 -7.53
CA PRO A 229 31.67 10.99 -7.38
C PRO A 229 32.82 10.18 -8.01
N GLU A 230 33.81 10.88 -8.54
CA GLU A 230 35.04 10.25 -9.01
C GLU A 230 35.80 9.60 -7.85
N TYR A 231 36.58 8.56 -8.16
CA TYR A 231 37.41 7.93 -7.14
C TYR A 231 38.44 8.95 -6.63
N PRO A 232 38.64 9.06 -5.30
CA PRO A 232 39.65 9.96 -4.77
C PRO A 232 41.04 9.48 -5.22
N ASP A 233 41.85 10.41 -5.73
CA ASP A 233 43.27 10.19 -5.99
C ASP A 233 44.02 10.12 -4.65
N LYS A 234 44.24 8.89 -4.17
CA LYS A 234 44.99 8.64 -2.93
C LYS A 234 46.51 8.73 -3.11
N SER A 235 47.03 8.98 -4.32
CA SER A 235 48.47 9.20 -4.52
C SER A 235 48.94 10.55 -3.97
N LYS A 236 48.00 11.49 -3.79
CA LYS A 236 48.27 12.82 -3.23
C LYS A 236 47.95 12.81 -1.73
N VAL A 237 48.97 12.65 -0.89
CA VAL A 237 48.84 12.84 0.56
C VAL A 237 48.54 14.32 0.81
N LYS A 238 47.32 14.63 1.28
CA LYS A 238 47.05 15.97 1.84
C LYS A 238 47.74 16.01 3.20
N GLY A 239 48.83 16.77 3.28
CA GLY A 239 49.51 17.11 4.54
C GLY A 239 48.66 18.01 5.43
#